data_AF-A0A2R8ADG1-F1
#
_entry.id   AF-A0A2R8ADG1-F1
#
_cell.length_a   1.000
_cell.length_b   1.000
_cell.length_c   1.000
_cell.angle_alpha   90.00
_cell.angle_beta   90.00
_cell.angle_gamma   90.00
#
_symmetry.space_group_name_H-M   'P 1'
#
loop_
_entity.id
_entity.type
_entity.pdbx_description
1 polymer ?
#
loop_
_entity_poly.entity_id
_entity_poly.type
_entity_poly.pdbx_seq_one_letter_code
_entity_poly.pdbx_strand_id
1 'polypeptide(L)'
;MEIIERPSPNFGERRGCEAPSHIVIHYTAMESAEAAIERLCSAEFQVSAHYVIAADGTVSRLVAEADRAWHAGAGSWQGHEDMNSRSIGIELDYPGTGPFEAAQMRALLALLRGIMGRWSIPKENVIGHSDLAPGRKSDPGVAFDWALLERAGMAISVPEGVDGVVDASRFKMLAGQAGWTSDVAFEVLLRAVRLRHRQDGLDLPLDGRDMFIARWLSDRAERRGPEDIAGTYERQAVTFDERRMRGGFETRWLSRFEAMMPEGSVLDLGCGAGEPIARWFVEAGRSVHGVDIAAAMLAIAKTRMPDQLWTQGDMRRLDLQTRFAGVIAWNSFFHLTPQAQAEMFPVFAAHARPGAPLMFTSGPRAGEVWGRVGPEEVYHASLDPDHVKAVLDENGFDLIDFRPEDPQSDMHTIYLAQRRID
;
A
#
# COMPACT_ATOMS: atom_id res chain seq x y z
N MET A 1 13.92 11.24 13.60
CA MET A 1 15.12 11.65 12.84
C MET A 1 15.27 13.14 13.05
N GLU A 2 16.48 13.60 13.35
CA GLU A 2 16.79 15.04 13.46
C GLU A 2 16.84 15.66 12.06
N ILE A 3 16.28 16.87 11.91
CA ILE A 3 16.26 17.63 10.66
C ILE A 3 16.86 19.00 10.95
N ILE A 4 17.86 19.40 10.17
CA ILE A 4 18.54 20.68 10.32
C ILE A 4 17.83 21.72 9.45
N GLU A 5 17.38 22.82 10.04
CA GLU A 5 16.74 23.91 9.29
C GLU A 5 17.80 24.81 8.64
N ARG A 6 17.72 24.97 7.32
CA ARG A 6 18.63 25.82 6.51
C ARG A 6 17.79 26.59 5.48
N PRO A 7 16.94 27.55 5.91
CA PRO A 7 15.88 28.09 5.07
C PRO A 7 16.43 28.75 3.80
N SER A 8 15.84 28.40 2.65
CA SER A 8 16.07 29.03 1.36
C SER A 8 15.11 30.20 1.15
N PRO A 9 15.54 31.33 0.57
CA PRO A 9 14.64 32.41 0.17
C PRO A 9 13.84 32.08 -1.10
N ASN A 10 14.16 30.99 -1.79
CA ASN A 10 13.57 30.61 -3.08
C ASN A 10 12.33 29.74 -2.87
N PHE A 11 11.22 30.33 -2.43
CA PHE A 11 9.94 29.63 -2.31
C PHE A 11 8.77 30.56 -2.65
N GLY A 12 7.57 30.00 -2.72
CA GLY A 12 6.34 30.79 -2.85
C GLY A 12 5.11 29.95 -2.54
N GLU A 13 3.93 30.48 -2.83
CA GLU A 13 2.68 29.74 -2.65
C GLU A 13 2.54 28.63 -3.69
N ARG A 14 1.93 27.51 -3.29
CA ARG A 14 1.53 26.44 -4.21
C ARG A 14 0.41 26.96 -5.12
N ARG A 15 0.49 26.64 -6.41
CA ARG A 15 -0.48 27.09 -7.42
C ARG A 15 -1.39 25.95 -7.82
N GLY A 16 -2.70 26.17 -7.71
CA GLY A 16 -3.73 25.21 -8.17
C GLY A 16 -3.83 23.92 -7.34
N CYS A 17 -3.30 23.91 -6.12
CA CYS A 17 -3.48 22.86 -5.13
C CYS A 17 -3.23 23.39 -3.71
N GLU A 18 -3.89 22.78 -2.72
CA GLU A 18 -3.77 23.16 -1.31
C GLU A 18 -2.66 22.39 -0.57
N ALA A 19 -2.22 21.25 -1.13
CA ALA A 19 -1.22 20.37 -0.53
C ALA A 19 -0.37 19.67 -1.62
N PRO A 20 0.85 19.23 -1.30
CA PRO A 20 1.62 18.35 -2.17
C PRO A 20 0.94 16.99 -2.31
N SER A 21 0.97 16.43 -3.50
CA SER A 21 0.46 15.10 -3.81
C SER A 21 1.53 14.15 -4.35
N HIS A 22 2.76 14.63 -4.55
CA HIS A 22 3.89 13.89 -5.11
C HIS A 22 5.19 14.14 -4.34
N ILE A 23 6.14 13.24 -4.50
CA ILE A 23 7.53 13.43 -4.08
C ILE A 23 8.41 13.24 -5.32
N VAL A 24 9.33 14.16 -5.55
CA VAL A 24 10.29 14.07 -6.66
C VAL A 24 11.68 13.90 -6.09
N ILE A 25 12.35 12.81 -6.47
CA ILE A 25 13.73 12.50 -6.08
C ILE A 25 14.70 13.04 -7.13
N HIS A 26 15.74 13.72 -6.66
CA HIS A 26 16.79 14.35 -7.45
C HIS A 26 18.16 13.86 -6.96
N TYR A 27 19.20 14.15 -7.74
CA TYR A 27 20.55 14.25 -7.22
C TYR A 27 21.13 15.63 -7.53
N THR A 28 22.11 16.03 -6.74
CA THR A 28 22.74 17.36 -6.88
C THR A 28 23.72 17.43 -8.04
N ALA A 29 24.52 16.37 -8.28
CA ALA A 29 25.70 16.40 -9.17
C ALA A 29 26.66 17.55 -8.84
N MET A 30 26.81 17.83 -7.54
CA MET A 30 27.72 18.83 -7.01
C MET A 30 28.82 18.16 -6.17
N GLU A 31 29.83 18.93 -5.78
CA GLU A 31 30.97 18.43 -5.00
C GLU A 31 30.57 17.97 -3.59
N SER A 32 29.52 18.56 -3.01
CA SER A 32 29.01 18.20 -1.68
C SER A 32 27.58 18.69 -1.45
N ALA A 33 26.95 18.14 -0.40
CA ALA A 33 25.66 18.63 0.10
C ALA A 33 25.71 20.11 0.46
N GLU A 34 26.80 20.60 1.07
CA GLU A 34 26.90 22.00 1.48
C GLU A 34 26.95 22.93 0.26
N ALA A 35 27.72 22.58 -0.77
CA ALA A 35 27.72 23.32 -2.03
C ALA A 35 26.34 23.33 -2.71
N ALA A 36 25.59 22.22 -2.61
CA ALA A 36 24.21 22.15 -3.08
C ALA A 36 23.29 23.07 -2.27
N ILE A 37 23.39 23.07 -0.94
CA ILE A 37 22.61 23.94 -0.06
C ILE A 37 22.90 25.41 -0.35
N GLU A 38 24.17 25.81 -0.48
CA GLU A 38 24.55 27.18 -0.85
C GLU A 38 23.88 27.62 -2.16
N ARG A 39 23.89 26.74 -3.17
CA ARG A 39 23.24 27.03 -4.46
C ARG A 39 21.72 27.12 -4.33
N LEU A 40 21.09 26.19 -3.62
CA LEU A 40 19.64 26.13 -3.42
C LEU A 40 19.10 27.24 -2.50
N CYS A 41 19.97 27.85 -1.68
CA CYS A 41 19.66 28.99 -0.82
C CYS A 41 20.07 30.34 -1.42
N SER A 42 20.72 30.37 -2.58
CA SER A 42 21.10 31.63 -3.24
C SER A 42 19.94 32.22 -4.02
N ALA A 43 19.59 33.47 -3.68
CA ALA A 43 18.54 34.24 -4.35
C ALA A 43 18.84 34.51 -5.85
N GLU A 44 20.10 34.38 -6.27
CA GLU A 44 20.51 34.55 -7.66
C GLU A 44 20.08 33.38 -8.54
N PHE A 45 20.20 32.14 -8.06
CA PHE A 45 19.95 30.95 -8.89
C PHE A 45 18.47 30.61 -9.03
N GLN A 46 17.61 31.12 -8.14
CA GLN A 46 16.16 30.90 -8.18
C GLN A 46 15.78 29.41 -8.36
N VAL A 47 16.46 28.53 -7.62
CA VAL A 47 16.16 27.10 -7.51
C VAL A 47 16.21 26.71 -6.04
N SER A 48 15.43 25.71 -5.65
CA SER A 48 15.39 25.19 -4.28
C SER A 48 14.75 23.80 -4.24
N ALA A 49 15.00 23.07 -3.16
CA ALA A 49 14.30 21.84 -2.82
C ALA A 49 13.76 21.94 -1.39
N HIS A 50 12.87 21.01 -1.00
CA HIS A 50 12.40 21.01 0.38
C HIS A 50 13.46 20.40 1.29
N TYR A 51 14.13 19.35 0.82
CA TYR A 51 15.14 18.62 1.57
C TYR A 51 16.41 18.38 0.76
N VAL A 52 17.54 18.40 1.45
CA VAL A 52 18.83 17.87 0.98
C VAL A 52 19.28 16.78 1.95
N ILE A 53 19.68 15.62 1.43
CA ILE A 53 20.25 14.52 2.22
C ILE A 53 21.72 14.34 1.86
N ALA A 54 22.61 14.60 2.81
CA ALA A 54 24.05 14.41 2.64
C ALA A 54 24.42 12.92 2.58
N ALA A 55 25.62 12.63 2.07
CA ALA A 55 26.15 11.27 1.95
C ALA A 55 26.17 10.49 3.30
N ASP A 56 26.40 11.20 4.42
CA ASP A 56 26.39 10.62 5.77
C ASP A 56 24.99 10.40 6.37
N GLY A 57 23.93 10.76 5.65
CA GLY A 57 22.54 10.66 6.09
C GLY A 57 22.01 11.90 6.81
N THR A 58 22.80 12.97 6.96
CA THR A 58 22.33 14.25 7.51
C THR A 58 21.24 14.85 6.62
N VAL A 59 20.10 15.22 7.21
CA VAL A 59 18.96 15.79 6.48
C VAL A 59 18.82 17.27 6.82
N SER A 60 18.86 18.12 5.79
CA SER A 60 18.57 19.55 5.90
C SER A 60 17.25 19.90 5.23
N ARG A 61 16.41 20.70 5.89
CA ARG A 61 15.18 21.27 5.30
C ARG A 61 15.43 22.71 4.88
N LEU A 62 15.18 23.01 3.60
CA LEU A 62 15.37 24.35 3.04
C LEU A 62 14.05 25.08 2.82
N VAL A 63 12.97 24.37 2.50
CA VAL A 63 11.64 24.95 2.28
C VAL A 63 10.61 24.10 3.04
N ALA A 64 9.64 24.76 3.69
CA ALA A 64 8.57 24.05 4.39
C ALA A 64 7.70 23.27 3.41
N GLU A 65 7.21 22.10 3.82
CA GLU A 65 6.41 21.22 2.96
C GLU A 65 5.08 21.84 2.50
N ALA A 66 4.56 22.85 3.20
CA ALA A 66 3.36 23.57 2.77
C ALA A 66 3.65 24.53 1.60
N ASP A 67 4.88 25.01 1.48
CA ASP A 67 5.30 25.99 0.48
C ASP A 67 5.77 25.32 -0.82
N ARG A 68 5.84 26.09 -1.90
CA ARG A 68 6.33 25.68 -3.21
C ARG A 68 7.84 25.93 -3.32
N ALA A 69 8.66 24.87 -3.22
CA ALA A 69 10.05 24.91 -3.65
C ALA A 69 10.18 24.86 -5.20
N TRP A 70 11.34 25.26 -5.73
CA TRP A 70 11.59 25.41 -7.16
C TRP A 70 12.62 24.38 -7.68
N HIS A 71 12.24 23.10 -7.70
CA HIS A 71 13.12 21.96 -8.02
C HIS A 71 12.79 21.27 -9.37
N ALA A 72 11.51 21.10 -9.68
CA ALA A 72 11.05 20.31 -10.83
C ALA A 72 11.26 21.02 -12.17
N GLY A 73 11.14 22.35 -12.22
CA GLY A 73 11.29 23.12 -13.45
C GLY A 73 10.28 22.73 -14.55
N ALA A 74 10.69 22.83 -15.82
CA ALA A 74 9.83 22.51 -16.97
C ALA A 74 9.68 21.00 -17.18
N GLY A 75 8.45 20.51 -17.27
CA GLY A 75 8.12 19.10 -17.50
C GLY A 75 6.64 18.85 -17.26
N SER A 76 6.22 17.59 -17.34
CA SER A 76 4.86 17.21 -16.95
C SER A 76 4.80 15.79 -16.40
N TRP A 77 3.93 15.58 -15.43
CA TRP A 77 3.59 14.26 -14.93
C TRP A 77 2.08 14.14 -14.77
N GLN A 78 1.50 13.07 -15.33
CA GLN A 78 0.05 12.82 -15.33
C GLN A 78 -0.76 14.04 -15.83
N GLY A 79 -0.25 14.76 -16.84
CA GLY A 79 -0.89 15.93 -17.41
C GLY A 79 -0.76 17.21 -16.57
N HIS A 80 0.00 17.20 -15.47
CA HIS A 80 0.30 18.39 -14.68
C HIS A 80 1.67 18.97 -15.01
N GLU A 81 1.71 20.23 -15.44
CA GLU A 81 2.96 20.90 -15.81
C GLU A 81 3.69 21.52 -14.60
N ASP A 82 2.98 22.18 -13.68
CA ASP A 82 3.59 22.83 -12.51
C ASP A 82 3.86 21.87 -11.35
N MET A 83 4.79 20.93 -11.58
CA MET A 83 5.13 19.91 -10.59
C MET A 83 5.76 20.47 -9.31
N ASN A 84 6.37 21.65 -9.37
CA ASN A 84 6.81 22.37 -8.16
C ASN A 84 5.66 22.61 -7.17
N SER A 85 4.47 22.98 -7.66
CA SER A 85 3.30 23.22 -6.80
C SER A 85 2.75 21.94 -6.21
N ARG A 86 2.89 20.81 -6.91
CA ARG A 86 2.28 19.53 -6.55
C ARG A 86 3.18 18.59 -5.79
N SER A 87 4.45 18.94 -5.58
CA SER A 87 5.40 17.99 -5.03
C SER A 87 6.29 18.54 -3.93
N ILE A 88 6.89 17.59 -3.21
CA ILE A 88 8.02 17.78 -2.31
C ILE A 88 9.27 17.27 -3.02
N GLY A 89 10.20 18.18 -3.33
CA GLY A 89 11.53 17.86 -3.88
C GLY A 89 12.54 17.45 -2.81
N ILE A 90 13.21 16.32 -3.03
CA ILE A 90 14.30 15.81 -2.19
C ILE A 90 15.57 15.67 -3.05
N GLU A 91 16.62 16.39 -2.68
CA GLU A 91 17.94 16.35 -3.30
C GLU A 91 18.86 15.39 -2.55
N LEU A 92 19.49 14.47 -3.28
CA LEU A 92 20.49 13.57 -2.74
C LEU A 92 21.88 14.06 -3.13
N ASP A 93 22.75 14.24 -2.13
CA ASP A 93 24.17 14.52 -2.34
C ASP A 93 24.84 13.34 -3.04
N TYR A 94 24.97 13.44 -4.36
CA TYR A 94 25.54 12.40 -5.20
C TYR A 94 26.32 13.04 -6.34
N PRO A 95 27.63 12.75 -6.47
CA PRO A 95 28.51 13.42 -7.42
C PRO A 95 28.32 12.96 -8.88
N GLY A 96 27.33 12.09 -9.15
CA GLY A 96 27.01 11.60 -10.48
C GLY A 96 27.65 10.25 -10.85
N THR A 97 28.57 9.72 -10.03
CA THR A 97 29.22 8.42 -10.25
C THR A 97 29.31 7.59 -8.96
N GLY A 98 29.28 6.26 -9.09
CA GLY A 98 29.31 5.33 -7.95
C GLY A 98 27.92 4.95 -7.40
N PRO A 99 27.85 4.16 -6.32
CA PRO A 99 26.60 3.90 -5.62
C PRO A 99 26.22 5.07 -4.70
N PHE A 100 24.93 5.19 -4.36
CA PHE A 100 24.48 6.06 -3.27
C PHE A 100 24.91 5.48 -1.91
N GLU A 101 25.27 6.35 -0.97
CA GLU A 101 25.73 5.91 0.35
C GLU A 101 24.59 5.28 1.17
N ALA A 102 24.92 4.21 1.91
CA ALA A 102 23.91 3.47 2.67
C ALA A 102 23.25 4.32 3.77
N ALA A 103 23.98 5.27 4.36
CA ALA A 103 23.44 6.19 5.37
C ALA A 103 22.43 7.17 4.77
N GLN A 104 22.76 7.75 3.62
CA GLN A 104 21.88 8.59 2.83
C GLN A 104 20.58 7.86 2.43
N MET A 105 20.67 6.62 1.93
CA MET A 105 19.49 5.85 1.54
C MET A 105 18.60 5.48 2.75
N ARG A 106 19.18 5.19 3.93
CA ARG A 106 18.39 4.98 5.16
C ARG A 106 17.66 6.25 5.59
N ALA A 107 18.32 7.40 5.52
CA ALA A 107 17.72 8.69 5.82
C ALA A 107 16.58 9.02 4.85
N LEU A 108 16.76 8.72 3.56
CA LEU A 108 15.71 8.87 2.55
C LEU A 108 14.47 8.03 2.87
N LEU A 109 14.62 6.74 3.21
CA LEU A 109 13.49 5.88 3.59
C LEU A 109 12.75 6.39 4.82
N ALA A 110 13.48 6.89 5.82
CA ALA A 110 12.88 7.47 7.03
C ALA A 110 12.12 8.78 6.71
N LEU A 111 12.70 9.63 5.84
CA LEU A 111 12.10 10.88 5.40
C LEU A 111 10.82 10.63 4.59
N LEU A 112 10.88 9.73 3.60
CA LEU A 112 9.74 9.35 2.76
C LEU A 112 8.57 8.85 3.60
N ARG A 113 8.82 7.92 4.54
CA ARG A 113 7.77 7.40 5.44
C ARG A 113 7.06 8.53 6.21
N GLY A 114 7.83 9.51 6.67
CA GLY A 114 7.29 10.68 7.36
C GLY A 114 6.46 11.58 6.45
N ILE A 115 6.97 11.91 5.26
CA ILE A 115 6.29 12.78 4.29
C ILE A 115 5.00 12.13 3.80
N MET A 116 5.09 10.87 3.36
CA MET A 116 3.95 10.10 2.83
C MET A 116 2.84 9.98 3.87
N GLY A 117 3.19 9.70 5.14
CA GLY A 117 2.22 9.64 6.22
C GLY A 117 1.57 11.00 6.55
N ARG A 118 2.35 12.09 6.53
CA ARG A 118 1.84 13.45 6.83
C ARG A 118 0.87 13.97 5.77
N TRP A 119 1.18 13.75 4.50
CA TRP A 119 0.43 14.31 3.37
C TRP A 119 -0.45 13.28 2.65
N SER A 120 -0.52 12.05 3.19
CA SER A 120 -1.22 10.93 2.56
C SER A 120 -0.80 10.70 1.10
N ILE A 121 0.49 10.90 0.79
CA ILE A 121 1.05 10.72 -0.55
C ILE A 121 1.23 9.23 -0.80
N PRO A 122 0.58 8.66 -1.84
CA PRO A 122 0.64 7.24 -2.12
C PRO A 122 1.97 6.90 -2.84
N LYS A 123 2.40 5.64 -2.76
CA LYS A 123 3.71 5.16 -3.29
C LYS A 123 3.86 5.36 -4.80
N GLU A 124 2.74 5.44 -5.52
CA GLU A 124 2.62 5.71 -6.95
C GLU A 124 3.10 7.11 -7.33
N ASN A 125 3.08 8.04 -6.36
CA ASN A 125 3.40 9.44 -6.58
C ASN A 125 4.82 9.80 -6.09
N VAL A 126 5.65 8.80 -5.78
CA VAL A 126 7.10 8.95 -5.58
C VAL A 126 7.80 8.66 -6.91
N ILE A 127 8.31 9.71 -7.54
CA ILE A 127 8.86 9.69 -8.90
C ILE A 127 10.26 10.29 -8.95
N GLY A 128 11.02 9.97 -9.99
CA GLY A 128 12.27 10.64 -10.31
C GLY A 128 12.04 11.93 -11.09
N HIS A 129 13.03 12.82 -11.10
CA HIS A 129 13.01 13.98 -11.99
C HIS A 129 13.02 13.58 -13.48
N SER A 130 13.65 12.45 -13.80
CA SER A 130 13.64 11.83 -15.12
C SER A 130 12.25 11.40 -15.60
N ASP A 131 11.31 11.14 -14.67
CA ASP A 131 9.95 10.73 -15.01
C ASP A 131 9.13 11.91 -15.54
N LEU A 132 9.20 13.06 -14.84
CA LEU A 132 8.44 14.26 -15.22
C LEU A 132 9.12 15.09 -16.31
N ALA A 133 10.45 14.98 -16.46
CA ALA A 133 11.22 15.78 -17.42
C ALA A 133 12.14 14.93 -18.31
N PRO A 134 11.60 13.93 -19.02
CA PRO A 134 12.40 13.06 -19.88
C PRO A 134 13.11 13.89 -20.96
N GLY A 135 14.38 13.57 -21.23
CA GLY A 135 15.23 14.27 -22.20
C GLY A 135 15.89 15.56 -21.67
N ARG A 136 15.32 16.20 -20.65
CA ARG A 136 15.94 17.34 -19.94
C ARG A 136 16.71 16.88 -18.69
N LYS A 137 16.18 15.87 -18.00
CA LYS A 137 16.69 15.38 -16.71
C LYS A 137 16.83 13.87 -16.71
N SER A 138 17.82 13.38 -15.97
CA SER A 138 18.14 11.96 -15.84
C SER A 138 18.25 11.51 -14.39
N ASP A 139 18.16 12.43 -13.44
CA ASP A 139 18.17 12.18 -12.00
C ASP A 139 16.85 11.52 -11.53
N PRO A 140 16.90 10.60 -10.54
CA PRO A 140 18.08 10.22 -9.74
C PRO A 140 19.03 9.21 -10.41
N GLY A 141 18.78 8.84 -11.67
CA GLY A 141 19.74 8.11 -12.51
C GLY A 141 19.79 6.60 -12.29
N VAL A 142 20.65 5.95 -13.07
CA VAL A 142 20.78 4.48 -13.10
C VAL A 142 21.34 3.88 -11.81
N ALA A 143 22.11 4.67 -11.04
CA ALA A 143 22.68 4.21 -9.78
C ALA A 143 21.68 4.25 -8.61
N PHE A 144 20.53 4.89 -8.79
CA PHE A 144 19.53 5.01 -7.73
C PHE A 144 18.77 3.70 -7.54
N ASP A 145 18.77 3.20 -6.30
CA ASP A 145 18.17 1.92 -5.94
C ASP A 145 16.66 2.06 -5.73
N TRP A 146 15.90 2.11 -6.82
CA TRP A 146 14.43 2.08 -6.79
C TRP A 146 13.89 0.83 -6.09
N ALA A 147 14.56 -0.32 -6.30
CA ALA A 147 14.15 -1.59 -5.73
C ALA A 147 14.16 -1.58 -4.19
N LEU A 148 15.08 -0.84 -3.56
CA LEU A 148 15.08 -0.60 -2.12
C LEU A 148 13.81 0.13 -1.66
N LEU A 149 13.39 1.18 -2.37
CA LEU A 149 12.17 1.93 -2.02
C LEU A 149 10.92 1.06 -2.24
N GLU A 150 10.88 0.29 -3.31
CA GLU A 150 9.77 -0.63 -3.63
C GLU A 150 9.60 -1.70 -2.54
N ARG A 151 10.69 -2.38 -2.14
CA ARG A 151 10.67 -3.34 -1.02
C ARG A 151 10.26 -2.71 0.31
N ALA A 152 10.58 -1.43 0.51
CA ALA A 152 10.19 -0.69 1.70
C ALA A 152 8.76 -0.12 1.65
N GLY A 153 8.03 -0.32 0.56
CA GLY A 153 6.68 0.22 0.34
C GLY A 153 6.63 1.74 0.12
N MET A 154 7.78 2.35 -0.21
CA MET A 154 7.91 3.80 -0.40
C MET A 154 7.77 4.22 -1.88
N ALA A 155 7.79 3.26 -2.81
CA ALA A 155 7.55 3.50 -4.24
C ALA A 155 6.75 2.33 -4.85
N ILE A 156 5.99 2.59 -5.92
CA ILE A 156 5.24 1.54 -6.61
C ILE A 156 6.18 0.48 -7.20
N SER A 157 5.89 -0.79 -6.91
CA SER A 157 6.54 -1.98 -7.47
C SER A 157 5.69 -2.54 -8.59
N VAL A 158 6.30 -2.82 -9.75
CA VAL A 158 5.63 -3.51 -10.86
C VAL A 158 5.95 -5.01 -10.76
N PRO A 159 4.96 -5.92 -10.87
CA PRO A 159 5.23 -7.36 -10.86
C PRO A 159 6.05 -7.77 -12.08
N GLU A 160 6.71 -8.93 -12.00
CA GLU A 160 7.37 -9.51 -13.17
C GLU A 160 6.33 -9.95 -14.21
N GLY A 161 6.58 -9.62 -15.47
CA GLY A 161 5.68 -9.99 -16.56
C GLY A 161 6.25 -9.66 -17.93
N VAL A 162 5.66 -10.27 -18.97
CA VAL A 162 6.04 -10.10 -20.36
C VAL A 162 4.79 -10.13 -21.22
N ASP A 163 4.60 -9.09 -22.05
CA ASP A 163 3.56 -9.08 -23.08
C ASP A 163 4.13 -9.67 -24.39
N GLY A 164 3.35 -10.50 -25.07
CA GLY A 164 3.77 -11.13 -26.33
C GLY A 164 3.78 -10.21 -27.55
N VAL A 165 3.14 -9.03 -27.46
CA VAL A 165 3.04 -8.06 -28.55
C VAL A 165 3.88 -6.84 -28.23
N VAL A 166 4.90 -6.59 -29.04
CA VAL A 166 5.81 -5.44 -28.94
C VAL A 166 5.46 -4.40 -29.99
N ASP A 167 4.99 -3.24 -29.56
CA ASP A 167 4.59 -2.14 -30.46
C ASP A 167 4.92 -0.78 -29.83
N ALA A 168 5.76 0.00 -30.52
CA ALA A 168 6.25 1.28 -30.02
C ALA A 168 5.16 2.36 -29.92
N SER A 169 4.16 2.36 -30.80
CA SER A 169 3.06 3.32 -30.76
C SER A 169 2.14 3.05 -29.57
N ARG A 170 1.84 1.76 -29.34
CA ARG A 170 1.09 1.31 -28.16
C ARG A 170 1.86 1.58 -26.88
N PHE A 171 3.17 1.34 -26.84
CA PHE A 171 4.00 1.69 -25.68
C PHE A 171 3.87 3.18 -25.33
N LYS A 172 4.03 4.08 -26.32
CA LYS A 172 3.87 5.54 -26.11
C LYS A 172 2.51 5.90 -25.53
N MET A 173 1.44 5.32 -26.07
CA MET A 173 0.08 5.54 -25.58
C MET A 173 -0.07 5.09 -24.12
N LEU A 174 0.39 3.89 -23.78
CA LEU A 174 0.30 3.33 -22.44
C LEU A 174 1.16 4.11 -21.43
N ALA A 175 2.39 4.48 -21.81
CA ALA A 175 3.25 5.33 -20.98
C ALA A 175 2.63 6.71 -20.73
N GLY A 176 1.98 7.30 -21.75
CA GLY A 176 1.21 8.54 -21.59
C GLY A 176 0.06 8.41 -20.60
N GLN A 177 -0.69 7.30 -20.68
CA GLN A 177 -1.77 6.98 -19.71
C GLN A 177 -1.24 6.75 -18.29
N ALA A 178 -0.04 6.16 -18.15
CA ALA A 178 0.60 5.93 -16.87
C ALA A 178 1.08 7.23 -16.19
N GLY A 179 1.54 8.21 -16.97
CA GLY A 179 1.94 9.53 -16.46
C GLY A 179 3.00 10.27 -17.29
N TRP A 180 3.71 9.59 -18.20
CA TRP A 180 4.74 10.21 -19.05
C TRP A 180 4.09 10.96 -20.21
N THR A 181 3.59 12.18 -19.95
CA THR A 181 2.85 13.00 -20.92
C THR A 181 3.73 13.94 -21.75
N SER A 182 5.04 13.96 -21.52
CA SER A 182 5.96 14.85 -22.23
C SER A 182 6.16 14.42 -23.69
N ASP A 183 6.10 15.39 -24.61
CA ASP A 183 6.35 15.16 -26.04
C ASP A 183 7.86 15.02 -26.31
N VAL A 184 8.35 13.79 -26.35
CA VAL A 184 9.75 13.46 -26.55
C VAL A 184 9.92 12.32 -27.56
N ALA A 185 11.14 12.20 -28.10
CA ALA A 185 11.49 11.07 -28.96
C ALA A 185 11.26 9.72 -28.26
N PHE A 186 10.90 8.69 -29.02
CA PHE A 186 10.58 7.36 -28.49
C PHE A 186 11.66 6.80 -27.57
N GLU A 187 12.92 6.87 -28.00
CA GLU A 187 14.06 6.34 -27.23
C GLU A 187 14.23 7.06 -25.89
N VAL A 188 13.92 8.36 -25.85
CA VAL A 188 13.97 9.17 -24.63
C VAL A 188 12.86 8.74 -23.65
N LEU A 189 11.66 8.50 -24.16
CA LEU A 189 10.53 8.00 -23.35
C LEU A 189 10.81 6.59 -22.81
N LEU A 190 11.22 5.67 -23.67
CA LEU A 190 11.58 4.29 -23.28
C LEU A 190 12.66 4.30 -22.20
N ARG A 191 13.69 5.11 -22.39
CA ARG A 191 14.77 5.25 -21.43
C ARG A 191 14.31 5.80 -20.08
N ALA A 192 13.38 6.76 -20.05
CA ALA A 192 12.83 7.30 -18.81
C ALA A 192 12.04 6.24 -18.03
N VAL A 193 11.15 5.50 -18.69
CA VAL A 193 10.38 4.41 -18.07
C VAL A 193 11.33 3.35 -17.47
N ARG A 194 12.39 2.99 -18.20
CA ARG A 194 13.38 2.02 -17.74
C ARG A 194 14.24 2.52 -16.57
N LEU A 195 14.64 3.79 -16.57
CA LEU A 195 15.37 4.37 -15.42
C LEU A 195 14.60 4.21 -14.11
N ARG A 196 13.26 4.22 -14.16
CA ARG A 196 12.39 4.05 -13.00
C ARG A 196 12.04 2.59 -12.68
N HIS A 197 11.77 1.76 -13.68
CA HIS A 197 11.17 0.43 -13.46
C HIS A 197 12.00 -0.77 -13.97
N ARG A 198 13.07 -0.52 -14.74
CA ARG A 198 13.86 -1.58 -15.37
C ARG A 198 15.25 -1.08 -15.78
N GLN A 199 16.12 -0.91 -14.80
CA GLN A 199 17.47 -0.39 -15.03
C GLN A 199 18.39 -1.40 -15.74
N ASP A 200 18.00 -2.68 -15.83
CA ASP A 200 18.64 -3.67 -16.68
C ASP A 200 18.26 -3.45 -18.16
N GLY A 201 19.26 -3.18 -19.00
CA GLY A 201 19.05 -3.08 -20.44
C GLY A 201 18.55 -1.72 -20.94
N LEU A 202 19.01 -0.62 -20.32
CA LEU A 202 18.65 0.76 -20.70
C LEU A 202 18.79 1.04 -22.22
N ASP A 203 19.81 0.47 -22.85
CA ASP A 203 20.14 0.70 -24.26
C ASP A 203 19.66 -0.41 -25.21
N LEU A 204 18.84 -1.37 -24.73
CA LEU A 204 18.29 -2.43 -25.56
C LEU A 204 17.07 -1.94 -26.37
N PRO A 205 16.71 -2.59 -27.50
CA PRO A 205 15.43 -2.32 -28.17
C PRO A 205 14.23 -2.56 -27.22
N LEU A 206 13.09 -1.95 -27.54
CA LEU A 206 11.81 -2.23 -26.86
C LEU A 206 11.52 -3.73 -26.88
N ASP A 207 11.07 -4.29 -25.75
CA ASP A 207 10.66 -5.69 -25.65
C ASP A 207 9.34 -5.89 -24.88
N GLY A 208 8.96 -7.16 -24.69
CA GLY A 208 7.72 -7.53 -24.02
C GLY A 208 7.64 -7.16 -22.54
N ARG A 209 8.77 -7.03 -21.83
CA ARG A 209 8.78 -6.58 -20.42
C ARG A 209 8.45 -5.11 -20.34
N ASP A 210 8.99 -4.29 -21.26
CA ASP A 210 8.66 -2.86 -21.33
C ASP A 210 7.17 -2.65 -21.61
N MET A 211 6.61 -3.45 -22.52
CA MET A 211 5.18 -3.45 -22.83
C MET A 211 4.32 -3.82 -21.62
N PHE A 212 4.69 -4.87 -20.89
CA PHE A 212 4.00 -5.29 -19.67
C PHE A 212 4.03 -4.18 -18.61
N ILE A 213 5.20 -3.58 -18.37
CA ILE A 213 5.37 -2.45 -17.44
C ILE A 213 4.44 -1.29 -17.83
N ALA A 214 4.49 -0.86 -19.09
CA ALA A 214 3.66 0.25 -19.56
C ALA A 214 2.16 -0.07 -19.46
N ARG A 215 1.73 -1.28 -19.81
CA ARG A 215 0.33 -1.73 -19.72
C ARG A 215 -0.16 -1.76 -18.27
N TRP A 216 0.57 -2.43 -17.38
CA TRP A 216 0.22 -2.55 -15.97
C TRP A 216 0.19 -1.17 -15.29
N LEU A 217 1.13 -0.29 -15.64
CA LEU A 217 1.09 1.09 -15.19
C LEU A 217 -0.09 1.85 -15.83
N SER A 218 -0.43 1.67 -17.10
CA SER A 218 -1.55 2.42 -17.69
C SER A 218 -2.91 2.10 -17.07
N ASP A 219 -3.11 0.86 -16.62
CA ASP A 219 -4.39 0.38 -16.14
C ASP A 219 -4.52 0.47 -14.62
N ARG A 220 -5.03 1.60 -14.13
CA ARG A 220 -5.30 1.80 -12.69
C ARG A 220 -6.33 0.81 -12.12
N ALA A 221 -7.14 0.14 -12.95
CA ALA A 221 -8.07 -0.89 -12.51
C ALA A 221 -7.41 -2.28 -12.37
N GLU A 222 -6.30 -2.52 -13.06
CA GLU A 222 -5.38 -3.67 -12.86
C GLU A 222 -4.39 -3.44 -11.69
N ARG A 223 -4.17 -2.19 -11.26
CA ARG A 223 -3.33 -1.84 -10.09
C ARG A 223 -4.00 -2.13 -8.73
N ARG A 224 -5.09 -2.90 -8.67
CA ARG A 224 -5.79 -3.22 -7.41
C ARG A 224 -5.02 -4.25 -6.60
N GLY A 225 -4.06 -3.77 -5.82
CA GLY A 225 -3.32 -4.55 -4.83
C GLY A 225 -3.99 -4.54 -3.45
N PRO A 226 -3.32 -5.09 -2.43
CA PRO A 226 -3.81 -5.15 -1.04
C PRO A 226 -4.16 -3.76 -0.46
N GLU A 227 -3.63 -2.67 -1.02
CA GLU A 227 -3.91 -1.32 -0.58
C GLU A 227 -5.28 -0.75 -1.01
N ASP A 228 -5.88 -1.22 -2.12
CA ASP A 228 -7.17 -0.71 -2.61
C ASP A 228 -8.38 -1.51 -2.09
N ILE A 229 -8.18 -2.53 -1.24
CA ILE A 229 -9.28 -3.35 -0.71
C ILE A 229 -10.40 -2.49 -0.10
N ALA A 230 -10.02 -1.48 0.70
CA ALA A 230 -10.98 -0.54 1.27
C ALA A 230 -11.74 0.24 0.20
N GLY A 231 -11.03 0.75 -0.82
CA GLY A 231 -11.62 1.50 -1.92
C GLY A 231 -12.57 0.65 -2.76
N THR A 232 -12.18 -0.59 -3.08
CA THR A 232 -13.04 -1.53 -3.82
C THR A 232 -14.33 -1.80 -3.05
N TYR A 233 -14.26 -2.12 -1.76
CA TYR A 233 -15.46 -2.39 -0.97
C TYR A 233 -16.28 -1.15 -0.67
N GLU A 234 -15.69 0.05 -0.60
CA GLU A 234 -16.44 1.31 -0.51
C GLU A 234 -17.30 1.52 -1.76
N ARG A 235 -16.74 1.28 -2.95
CA ARG A 235 -17.44 1.45 -4.24
C ARG A 235 -18.45 0.33 -4.53
N GLN A 236 -18.12 -0.89 -4.14
CA GLN A 236 -18.87 -2.09 -4.51
C GLN A 236 -19.75 -2.66 -3.37
N ALA A 237 -19.89 -1.97 -2.23
CA ALA A 237 -20.60 -2.48 -1.06
C ALA A 237 -21.99 -3.05 -1.39
N VAL A 238 -22.82 -2.29 -2.11
CA VAL A 238 -24.17 -2.70 -2.50
C VAL A 238 -24.11 -3.93 -3.42
N THR A 239 -23.27 -3.89 -4.47
CA THR A 239 -23.14 -4.99 -5.42
C THR A 239 -22.63 -6.28 -4.77
N PHE A 240 -21.66 -6.17 -3.85
CA PHE A 240 -21.18 -7.30 -3.07
C PHE A 240 -22.28 -7.87 -2.21
N ASP A 241 -22.99 -7.03 -1.46
CA ASP A 241 -24.02 -7.44 -0.51
C ASP A 241 -25.23 -8.12 -1.19
N GLU A 242 -25.66 -7.62 -2.36
CA GLU A 242 -26.71 -8.24 -3.16
C GLU A 242 -26.32 -9.65 -3.65
N ARG A 243 -25.03 -9.85 -3.96
CA ARG A 243 -24.49 -11.10 -4.49
C ARG A 243 -23.96 -12.05 -3.41
N ARG A 244 -23.76 -11.56 -2.19
CA ARG A 244 -23.23 -12.37 -1.08
C ARG A 244 -24.19 -13.53 -0.82
N MET A 245 -23.69 -14.74 -1.03
CA MET A 245 -24.44 -15.95 -0.71
C MET A 245 -24.75 -15.98 0.79
N ARG A 246 -26.00 -16.25 1.13
CA ARG A 246 -26.49 -16.42 2.50
C ARG A 246 -27.01 -17.86 2.71
N GLY A 247 -26.40 -18.81 1.98
CA GLY A 247 -26.87 -20.19 1.83
C GLY A 247 -26.42 -21.15 2.94
N GLY A 248 -25.78 -20.66 4.00
CA GLY A 248 -25.52 -21.43 5.21
C GLY A 248 -24.33 -22.40 5.15
N PHE A 249 -23.43 -22.28 4.17
CA PHE A 249 -22.22 -23.11 4.12
C PHE A 249 -21.25 -22.81 5.29
N GLU A 250 -21.44 -21.69 5.99
CA GLU A 250 -20.73 -21.30 7.21
C GLU A 250 -21.29 -22.01 8.47
N THR A 251 -22.55 -22.49 8.42
CA THR A 251 -23.33 -22.98 9.58
C THR A 251 -22.59 -24.00 10.43
N ARG A 252 -21.97 -25.00 9.80
CA ARG A 252 -21.26 -26.07 10.51
C ARG A 252 -20.12 -25.52 11.37
N TRP A 253 -19.40 -24.55 10.84
CA TRP A 253 -18.25 -23.94 11.51
C TRP A 253 -18.68 -22.91 12.54
N LEU A 254 -19.69 -22.10 12.24
CA LEU A 254 -20.27 -21.16 13.20
C LEU A 254 -20.84 -21.87 14.42
N SER A 255 -21.55 -22.99 14.23
CA SER A 255 -22.06 -23.81 15.34
C SER A 255 -20.94 -24.40 16.20
N ARG A 256 -19.85 -24.90 15.59
CA ARG A 256 -18.68 -25.40 16.34
C ARG A 256 -17.97 -24.28 17.10
N PHE A 257 -17.78 -23.14 16.47
CA PHE A 257 -17.17 -21.97 17.07
C PHE A 257 -18.00 -21.50 18.28
N GLU A 258 -19.32 -21.35 18.12
CA GLU A 258 -20.23 -20.93 19.17
C GLU A 258 -20.24 -21.90 20.36
N ALA A 259 -20.22 -23.21 20.11
CA ALA A 259 -20.17 -24.22 21.15
C ALA A 259 -18.91 -24.16 22.03
N MET A 260 -17.83 -23.56 21.52
CA MET A 260 -16.58 -23.35 22.25
C MET A 260 -16.53 -22.00 22.98
N MET A 261 -17.44 -21.07 22.66
CA MET A 261 -17.37 -19.73 23.20
C MET A 261 -17.78 -19.67 24.69
N PRO A 262 -17.00 -19.00 25.54
CA PRO A 262 -17.47 -18.53 26.84
C PRO A 262 -18.66 -17.57 26.73
N GLU A 263 -19.23 -17.19 27.88
CA GLU A 263 -20.19 -16.09 27.90
C GLU A 263 -19.55 -14.75 27.53
N GLY A 264 -20.16 -14.02 26.60
CA GLY A 264 -19.75 -12.67 26.23
C GLY A 264 -20.05 -12.32 24.78
N SER A 265 -19.40 -11.26 24.31
CA SER A 265 -19.54 -10.72 22.96
C SER A 265 -18.56 -11.33 21.96
N VAL A 266 -18.88 -11.21 20.67
CA VAL A 266 -18.05 -11.64 19.53
C VAL A 266 -17.45 -10.42 18.84
N LEU A 267 -16.17 -10.52 18.46
CA LEU A 267 -15.52 -9.59 17.54
C LEU A 267 -15.52 -10.19 16.13
N ASP A 268 -16.14 -9.48 15.18
CA ASP A 268 -16.20 -9.86 13.76
C ASP A 268 -15.31 -8.90 12.95
N LEU A 269 -14.15 -9.38 12.50
CA LEU A 269 -13.12 -8.62 11.80
C LEU A 269 -13.29 -8.73 10.28
N GLY A 270 -13.44 -7.57 9.64
CA GLY A 270 -13.89 -7.50 8.24
C GLY A 270 -15.33 -7.98 8.12
N CYS A 271 -16.21 -7.48 9.00
CA CYS A 271 -17.58 -7.96 9.15
C CYS A 271 -18.46 -7.69 7.90
N GLY A 272 -18.00 -6.86 6.97
CA GLY A 272 -18.74 -6.46 5.79
C GLY A 272 -20.11 -5.87 6.15
N ALA A 273 -21.13 -6.31 5.44
CA ALA A 273 -22.51 -5.89 5.67
C ALA A 273 -23.22 -6.65 6.83
N GLY A 274 -22.45 -7.38 7.66
CA GLY A 274 -22.92 -8.08 8.87
C GLY A 274 -23.60 -9.44 8.64
N GLU A 275 -23.82 -9.85 7.39
CA GLU A 275 -24.45 -11.14 7.07
C GLU A 275 -23.52 -12.01 6.21
N PRO A 276 -23.50 -13.34 6.46
CA PRO A 276 -24.31 -14.09 7.44
C PRO A 276 -23.71 -14.15 8.86
N ILE A 277 -22.46 -13.71 9.03
CA ILE A 277 -21.66 -13.99 10.24
C ILE A 277 -22.18 -13.28 11.49
N ALA A 278 -22.21 -11.95 11.52
CA ALA A 278 -22.72 -11.23 12.69
C ALA A 278 -24.20 -11.56 12.97
N ARG A 279 -25.02 -11.72 11.93
CA ARG A 279 -26.42 -12.15 12.06
C ARG A 279 -26.58 -13.45 12.85
N TRP A 280 -25.76 -14.46 12.57
CA TRP A 280 -25.76 -15.74 13.30
C TRP A 280 -25.64 -15.52 14.81
N PHE A 281 -24.63 -14.75 15.23
CA PHE A 281 -24.37 -14.51 16.64
C PHE A 281 -25.45 -13.65 17.30
N VAL A 282 -26.00 -12.67 16.57
CA VAL A 282 -27.14 -11.86 17.06
C VAL A 282 -28.37 -12.73 17.29
N GLU A 283 -28.68 -13.66 16.37
CA GLU A 283 -29.80 -14.60 16.51
C GLU A 283 -29.59 -15.60 17.66
N ALA A 284 -28.32 -15.94 17.95
CA ALA A 284 -27.93 -16.70 19.14
C ALA A 284 -27.95 -15.87 20.44
N GLY A 285 -28.36 -14.60 20.40
CA GLY A 285 -28.43 -13.72 21.57
C GLY A 285 -27.08 -13.18 22.04
N ARG A 286 -26.04 -13.24 21.22
CA ARG A 286 -24.72 -12.66 21.49
C ARG A 286 -24.66 -11.22 20.97
N SER A 287 -24.01 -10.34 21.73
CA SER A 287 -23.64 -9.01 21.21
C SER A 287 -22.43 -9.13 20.27
N VAL A 288 -22.48 -8.39 19.18
CA VAL A 288 -21.43 -8.35 18.16
C VAL A 288 -20.80 -6.96 18.13
N HIS A 289 -19.47 -6.94 18.07
CA HIS A 289 -18.68 -5.78 17.65
C HIS A 289 -18.11 -6.09 16.28
N GLY A 290 -18.71 -5.50 15.23
CA GLY A 290 -18.21 -5.60 13.87
C GLY A 290 -17.20 -4.50 13.57
N VAL A 291 -16.07 -4.87 12.98
CA VAL A 291 -15.05 -3.94 12.48
C VAL A 291 -14.88 -4.16 10.99
N ASP A 292 -14.97 -3.09 10.20
CA ASP A 292 -14.68 -3.14 8.76
C ASP A 292 -13.93 -1.89 8.32
N ILE A 293 -13.11 -2.02 7.29
CA ILE A 293 -12.33 -0.91 6.75
C ILE A 293 -13.18 0.01 5.85
N ALA A 294 -14.23 -0.53 5.22
CA ALA A 294 -15.15 0.18 4.34
C ALA A 294 -16.35 0.74 5.11
N ALA A 295 -16.55 2.05 5.06
CA ALA A 295 -17.67 2.72 5.71
C ALA A 295 -19.00 2.33 5.08
N ALA A 296 -19.02 2.16 3.75
CA ALA A 296 -20.22 1.74 3.02
C ALA A 296 -20.75 0.37 3.46
N MET A 297 -19.87 -0.58 3.79
CA MET A 297 -20.26 -1.89 4.34
C MET A 297 -20.93 -1.75 5.71
N LEU A 298 -20.31 -0.97 6.60
CA LEU A 298 -20.84 -0.73 7.93
C LEU A 298 -22.17 0.01 7.91
N ALA A 299 -22.42 0.88 6.91
CA ALA A 299 -23.72 1.53 6.75
C ALA A 299 -24.86 0.52 6.53
N ILE A 300 -24.60 -0.53 5.73
CA ILE A 300 -25.56 -1.63 5.51
C ILE A 300 -25.74 -2.44 6.80
N ALA A 301 -24.63 -2.80 7.46
CA ALA A 301 -24.67 -3.57 8.72
C ALA A 301 -25.47 -2.84 9.82
N LYS A 302 -25.22 -1.54 10.01
CA LYS A 302 -25.94 -0.67 10.96
C LYS A 302 -27.44 -0.62 10.68
N THR A 303 -27.82 -0.60 9.41
CA THR A 303 -29.25 -0.59 9.02
C THR A 303 -29.95 -1.91 9.41
N ARG A 304 -29.24 -3.04 9.31
CA ARG A 304 -29.78 -4.37 9.60
C ARG A 304 -29.83 -4.72 11.08
N MET A 305 -28.85 -4.22 11.83
CA MET A 305 -28.56 -4.58 13.21
C MET A 305 -28.14 -3.32 14.00
N PRO A 306 -29.07 -2.37 14.19
CA PRO A 306 -28.76 -1.07 14.81
C PRO A 306 -28.33 -1.17 16.27
N ASP A 307 -28.71 -2.25 16.95
CA ASP A 307 -28.39 -2.47 18.38
C ASP A 307 -26.98 -3.05 18.61
N GLN A 308 -26.23 -3.32 17.55
CA GLN A 308 -24.86 -3.86 17.62
C GLN A 308 -23.81 -2.76 17.44
N LEU A 309 -22.57 -3.03 17.85
CA LEU A 309 -21.48 -2.06 17.76
C LEU A 309 -20.74 -2.23 16.42
N TRP A 310 -20.57 -1.12 15.69
CA TRP A 310 -19.97 -1.10 14.36
C TRP A 310 -18.90 -0.02 14.26
N THR A 311 -17.64 -0.43 14.11
CA THR A 311 -16.48 0.47 14.09
C THR A 311 -15.79 0.42 12.73
N GLN A 312 -15.59 1.60 12.12
CA GLN A 312 -14.72 1.69 10.95
C GLN A 312 -13.27 1.60 11.41
N GLY A 313 -12.51 0.66 10.85
CA GLY A 313 -11.12 0.47 11.24
C GLY A 313 -10.39 -0.57 10.41
N ASP A 314 -9.07 -0.40 10.35
CA ASP A 314 -8.16 -1.40 9.79
C ASP A 314 -7.81 -2.43 10.87
N MET A 315 -8.18 -3.69 10.63
CA MET A 315 -7.96 -4.78 11.59
C MET A 315 -6.48 -4.94 12.00
N ARG A 316 -5.53 -4.55 11.14
CA ARG A 316 -4.08 -4.67 11.40
C ARG A 316 -3.56 -3.80 12.54
N ARG A 317 -4.27 -2.70 12.82
CA ARG A 317 -3.86 -1.69 13.81
C ARG A 317 -4.91 -1.50 14.89
N LEU A 318 -5.77 -2.51 15.05
CA LEU A 318 -6.90 -2.44 15.94
C LEU A 318 -6.43 -2.50 17.40
N ASP A 319 -6.96 -1.59 18.21
CA ASP A 319 -6.82 -1.61 19.66
C ASP A 319 -8.14 -1.13 20.29
N LEU A 320 -9.04 -2.08 20.54
CA LEU A 320 -10.35 -1.80 21.13
C LEU A 320 -10.31 -1.74 22.66
N GLN A 321 -9.15 -2.01 23.28
CA GLN A 321 -9.00 -2.12 24.74
C GLN A 321 -10.03 -3.07 25.38
N THR A 322 -10.50 -4.05 24.61
CA THR A 322 -11.60 -4.96 24.98
C THR A 322 -11.26 -6.38 24.53
N ARG A 323 -11.55 -7.36 25.38
CA ARG A 323 -11.43 -8.79 25.06
C ARG A 323 -12.80 -9.45 24.88
N PHE A 324 -12.92 -10.27 23.85
CA PHE A 324 -14.15 -10.90 23.38
C PHE A 324 -14.17 -12.39 23.70
N ALA A 325 -15.38 -12.94 23.83
CA ALA A 325 -15.61 -14.36 24.05
C ALA A 325 -15.38 -15.19 22.78
N GLY A 326 -15.30 -14.56 21.61
CA GLY A 326 -14.88 -15.18 20.36
C GLY A 326 -14.36 -14.12 19.39
N VAL A 327 -13.39 -14.48 18.56
CA VAL A 327 -12.88 -13.63 17.48
C VAL A 327 -13.02 -14.36 16.14
N ILE A 328 -13.63 -13.72 15.16
CA ILE A 328 -13.83 -14.29 13.82
C ILE A 328 -13.35 -13.32 12.73
N ALA A 329 -12.67 -13.84 11.71
CA ALA A 329 -12.24 -13.12 10.51
C ALA A 329 -12.59 -13.94 9.26
N TRP A 330 -13.88 -13.99 8.94
CA TRP A 330 -14.40 -14.82 7.85
C TRP A 330 -14.44 -14.05 6.53
N ASN A 331 -13.74 -14.55 5.52
CA ASN A 331 -13.64 -13.98 4.18
C ASN A 331 -13.10 -12.55 4.13
N SER A 332 -12.24 -12.23 5.10
CA SER A 332 -11.60 -10.93 5.23
C SER A 332 -10.08 -11.03 5.38
N PHE A 333 -9.61 -12.05 6.12
CA PHE A 333 -8.20 -12.24 6.44
C PHE A 333 -7.30 -12.42 5.21
N PHE A 334 -7.78 -13.11 4.18
CA PHE A 334 -7.02 -13.33 2.94
C PHE A 334 -6.78 -12.05 2.13
N HIS A 335 -7.45 -10.93 2.40
CA HIS A 335 -7.16 -9.66 1.72
C HIS A 335 -5.84 -9.00 2.18
N LEU A 336 -5.25 -9.52 3.25
CA LEU A 336 -3.99 -9.04 3.80
C LEU A 336 -2.80 -9.70 3.07
N THR A 337 -1.71 -8.97 2.90
CA THR A 337 -0.43 -9.55 2.42
C THR A 337 0.05 -10.64 3.38
N PRO A 338 0.91 -11.57 2.94
CA PRO A 338 1.46 -12.61 3.83
C PRO A 338 2.08 -12.04 5.12
N GLN A 339 2.83 -10.94 5.00
CA GLN A 339 3.39 -10.25 6.15
C GLN A 339 2.29 -9.70 7.08
N ALA A 340 1.29 -9.01 6.53
CA ALA A 340 0.20 -8.45 7.32
C ALA A 340 -0.65 -9.54 7.99
N GLN A 341 -0.80 -10.72 7.38
CA GLN A 341 -1.44 -11.88 8.00
C GLN A 341 -0.66 -12.35 9.23
N ALA A 342 0.67 -12.43 9.15
CA ALA A 342 1.49 -12.84 10.30
C ALA A 342 1.41 -11.82 11.45
N GLU A 343 1.33 -10.52 11.13
CA GLU A 343 1.20 -9.44 12.10
C GLU A 343 -0.18 -9.38 12.79
N MET A 344 -1.19 -10.10 12.29
CA MET A 344 -2.53 -10.14 12.89
C MET A 344 -2.64 -11.07 14.10
N PHE A 345 -1.78 -12.07 14.26
CA PHE A 345 -1.90 -13.04 15.37
C PHE A 345 -1.75 -12.39 16.75
N PRO A 346 -0.82 -11.43 16.96
CA PRO A 346 -0.81 -10.62 18.17
C PRO A 346 -2.10 -9.81 18.38
N VAL A 347 -2.71 -9.29 17.31
CA VAL A 347 -3.98 -8.55 17.40
C VAL A 347 -5.12 -9.48 17.82
N PHE A 348 -5.20 -10.69 17.27
CA PHE A 348 -6.15 -11.71 17.72
C PHE A 348 -5.94 -12.04 19.20
N ALA A 349 -4.70 -12.26 19.64
CA ALA A 349 -4.37 -12.56 21.03
C ALA A 349 -4.73 -11.40 21.98
N ALA A 350 -4.57 -10.15 21.55
CA ALA A 350 -4.93 -8.97 22.35
C ALA A 350 -6.45 -8.85 22.58
N HIS A 351 -7.26 -9.33 21.64
CA HIS A 351 -8.72 -9.21 21.66
C HIS A 351 -9.44 -10.51 22.07
N ALA A 352 -8.75 -11.65 22.19
CA ALA A 352 -9.34 -12.89 22.67
C ALA A 352 -9.26 -12.99 24.22
N ARG A 353 -10.36 -13.40 24.86
CA ARG A 353 -10.32 -13.85 26.26
C ARG A 353 -9.63 -15.22 26.37
N PRO A 354 -9.08 -15.60 27.53
CA PRO A 354 -8.70 -16.99 27.78
C PRO A 354 -9.86 -17.95 27.46
N GLY A 355 -9.58 -19.02 26.71
CA GLY A 355 -10.59 -19.99 26.27
C GLY A 355 -11.44 -19.56 25.06
N ALA A 356 -11.33 -18.32 24.58
CA ALA A 356 -12.09 -17.86 23.42
C ALA A 356 -11.63 -18.56 22.12
N PRO A 357 -12.56 -19.05 21.28
CA PRO A 357 -12.20 -19.51 19.95
C PRO A 357 -11.80 -18.36 19.03
N LEU A 358 -10.86 -18.66 18.14
CA LEU A 358 -10.46 -17.86 17.00
C LEU A 358 -10.79 -18.65 15.72
N MET A 359 -11.49 -18.03 14.78
CA MET A 359 -11.78 -18.66 13.48
C MET A 359 -11.52 -17.69 12.33
N PHE A 360 -10.82 -18.15 11.30
CA PHE A 360 -10.54 -17.35 10.11
C PHE A 360 -10.44 -18.22 8.87
N THR A 361 -10.69 -17.62 7.71
CA THR A 361 -10.52 -18.27 6.41
C THR A 361 -9.29 -17.72 5.69
N SER A 362 -8.58 -18.61 4.98
CA SER A 362 -7.42 -18.28 4.14
C SER A 362 -7.44 -19.18 2.91
N GLY A 363 -6.39 -19.17 2.09
CA GLY A 363 -6.16 -20.16 1.05
C GLY A 363 -5.44 -21.41 1.59
N PRO A 364 -5.43 -22.50 0.81
CA PRO A 364 -4.93 -23.81 1.27
C PRO A 364 -3.40 -23.92 1.33
N ARG A 365 -2.69 -23.02 0.65
CA ARG A 365 -1.22 -23.04 0.48
C ARG A 365 -0.72 -21.60 0.36
N ALA A 366 0.57 -21.40 0.61
CA ALA A 366 1.21 -20.11 0.39
C ALA A 366 1.02 -19.64 -1.07
N GLY A 367 0.59 -18.40 -1.25
CA GLY A 367 0.40 -17.83 -2.58
C GLY A 367 -0.41 -16.55 -2.58
N GLU A 368 -0.41 -15.90 -3.73
CA GLU A 368 -1.14 -14.66 -4.01
C GLU A 368 -2.00 -14.89 -5.25
N VAL A 369 -3.28 -14.53 -5.15
CA VAL A 369 -4.27 -14.70 -6.23
C VAL A 369 -5.19 -13.49 -6.26
N TRP A 370 -5.84 -13.26 -7.40
CA TRP A 370 -6.80 -12.17 -7.55
C TRP A 370 -8.20 -12.74 -7.70
N GLY A 371 -9.08 -12.31 -6.80
CA GLY A 371 -10.52 -12.55 -6.87
C GLY A 371 -11.26 -11.40 -7.55
N ARG A 372 -12.60 -11.42 -7.45
CA ARG A 372 -13.44 -10.32 -7.99
C ARG A 372 -14.55 -9.93 -7.02
N VAL A 373 -14.82 -8.63 -6.97
CA VAL A 373 -15.98 -8.03 -6.32
C VAL A 373 -16.67 -7.11 -7.33
N GLY A 374 -17.87 -7.51 -7.78
CA GLY A 374 -18.51 -6.86 -8.91
C GLY A 374 -17.62 -6.93 -10.16
N PRO A 375 -17.36 -5.81 -10.86
CA PRO A 375 -16.42 -5.76 -11.97
C PRO A 375 -14.95 -5.59 -11.52
N GLU A 376 -14.70 -5.36 -10.23
CA GLU A 376 -13.38 -5.02 -9.69
C GLU A 376 -12.58 -6.26 -9.29
N GLU A 377 -11.26 -6.24 -9.50
CA GLU A 377 -10.36 -7.27 -8.98
C GLU A 377 -10.00 -6.98 -7.53
N VAL A 378 -9.82 -8.02 -6.73
CA VAL A 378 -9.40 -7.91 -5.33
C VAL A 378 -8.23 -8.82 -5.05
N TYR A 379 -7.24 -8.30 -4.35
CA TYR A 379 -6.07 -9.05 -3.92
C TYR A 379 -6.42 -10.05 -2.82
N HIS A 380 -5.92 -11.28 -2.96
CA HIS A 380 -5.89 -12.29 -1.92
C HIS A 380 -4.47 -12.85 -1.76
N ALA A 381 -4.08 -13.13 -0.52
CA ALA A 381 -2.90 -13.90 -0.22
C ALA A 381 -3.18 -14.95 0.84
N SER A 382 -2.24 -15.86 1.03
CA SER A 382 -2.30 -16.89 2.05
C SER A 382 -0.91 -17.19 2.56
N LEU A 383 -0.78 -17.26 3.89
CA LEU A 383 0.40 -17.81 4.53
C LEU A 383 0.51 -19.32 4.30
N ASP A 384 1.74 -19.82 4.38
CA ASP A 384 1.98 -21.25 4.44
C ASP A 384 1.29 -21.85 5.69
N PRO A 385 0.56 -22.98 5.58
CA PRO A 385 -0.13 -23.57 6.71
C PRO A 385 0.76 -23.94 7.90
N ASP A 386 2.02 -24.30 7.69
CA ASP A 386 2.95 -24.59 8.78
C ASP A 386 3.41 -23.30 9.46
N HIS A 387 3.57 -22.22 8.69
CA HIS A 387 3.78 -20.89 9.25
C HIS A 387 2.57 -20.46 10.09
N VAL A 388 1.33 -20.63 9.61
CA VAL A 388 0.12 -20.31 10.39
C VAL A 388 0.08 -21.06 11.73
N LYS A 389 0.43 -22.35 11.74
CA LYS A 389 0.50 -23.15 12.98
C LYS A 389 1.53 -22.58 13.96
N ALA A 390 2.70 -22.19 13.47
CA ALA A 390 3.77 -21.62 14.30
C ALA A 390 3.33 -20.29 14.94
N VAL A 391 2.77 -19.36 14.16
CA VAL A 391 2.34 -18.06 14.69
C VAL A 391 1.12 -18.16 15.61
N LEU A 392 0.23 -19.16 15.42
CA LEU A 392 -0.82 -19.47 16.40
C LEU A 392 -0.22 -19.88 17.75
N ASP A 393 0.74 -20.82 17.74
CA ASP A 393 1.40 -21.33 18.95
C ASP A 393 2.14 -20.23 19.71
N GLU A 394 2.95 -19.43 18.99
CA GLU A 394 3.68 -18.28 19.52
C GLU A 394 2.76 -17.25 20.16
N ASN A 395 1.54 -17.10 19.64
CA ASN A 395 0.53 -16.19 20.15
C ASN A 395 -0.50 -16.88 21.05
N GLY A 396 -0.16 -18.04 21.62
CA GLY A 396 -0.92 -18.73 22.66
C GLY A 396 -2.30 -19.22 22.23
N PHE A 397 -2.42 -19.68 20.99
CA PHE A 397 -3.59 -20.38 20.48
C PHE A 397 -3.26 -21.84 20.17
N ASP A 398 -4.13 -22.74 20.62
CA ASP A 398 -4.08 -24.14 20.21
C ASP A 398 -4.93 -24.35 18.97
N LEU A 399 -4.34 -24.89 17.91
CA LEU A 399 -5.09 -25.23 16.70
C LEU A 399 -6.01 -26.43 16.97
N ILE A 400 -7.31 -26.22 16.87
CA ILE A 400 -8.34 -27.23 17.13
C ILE A 400 -8.69 -28.00 15.86
N ASP A 401 -8.80 -27.30 14.73
CA ASP A 401 -9.05 -27.91 13.44
C ASP A 401 -8.50 -27.03 12.32
N PHE A 402 -7.98 -27.69 11.28
CA PHE A 402 -7.58 -27.05 10.03
C PHE A 402 -8.13 -27.89 8.88
N ARG A 403 -8.98 -27.28 8.06
CA ARG A 403 -9.59 -27.94 6.90
C ARG A 403 -9.29 -27.14 5.65
N PRO A 404 -8.30 -27.56 4.85
CA PRO A 404 -8.10 -26.98 3.53
C PRO A 404 -9.24 -27.40 2.62
N GLU A 405 -9.78 -26.43 1.88
CA GLU A 405 -10.78 -26.62 0.83
C GLU A 405 -11.97 -27.52 1.26
N ASP A 406 -12.64 -27.17 2.36
CA ASP A 406 -13.76 -27.96 2.90
C ASP A 406 -14.95 -27.99 1.92
N PRO A 407 -15.31 -29.15 1.32
CA PRO A 407 -16.40 -29.25 0.36
C PRO A 407 -17.78 -28.98 0.98
N GLN A 408 -17.90 -29.04 2.31
CA GLN A 408 -19.14 -28.69 3.02
C GLN A 408 -19.26 -27.18 3.30
N SER A 409 -18.20 -26.42 3.01
CA SER A 409 -18.12 -24.98 3.24
C SER A 409 -17.64 -24.25 2.00
N ASP A 410 -18.19 -24.61 0.84
CA ASP A 410 -17.89 -23.97 -0.45
C ASP A 410 -16.39 -23.88 -0.75
N MET A 411 -15.66 -24.98 -0.47
CA MET A 411 -14.22 -25.09 -0.68
C MET A 411 -13.37 -24.05 0.08
N HIS A 412 -13.90 -23.45 1.14
CA HIS A 412 -13.11 -22.55 1.98
C HIS A 412 -12.06 -23.33 2.76
N THR A 413 -10.88 -22.74 2.92
CA THR A 413 -9.87 -23.23 3.85
C THR A 413 -10.05 -22.54 5.20
N ILE A 414 -10.34 -23.33 6.24
CA ILE A 414 -10.79 -22.81 7.54
C ILE A 414 -9.82 -23.25 8.63
N TYR A 415 -9.45 -22.29 9.47
CA TYR A 415 -8.70 -22.51 10.71
C TYR A 415 -9.61 -22.23 11.89
N LEU A 416 -9.69 -23.18 12.81
CA LEU A 416 -10.35 -23.02 14.10
C LEU A 416 -9.30 -23.27 15.20
N ALA A 417 -9.06 -22.28 16.03
CA ALA A 417 -8.12 -22.33 17.14
C ALA A 417 -8.79 -21.87 18.43
N GLN A 418 -8.15 -22.09 19.57
CA GLN A 418 -8.65 -21.68 20.88
C GLN A 418 -7.55 -21.01 21.69
N ARG A 419 -7.86 -19.86 22.29
CA ARG A 419 -6.93 -19.14 23.17
C ARG A 419 -6.67 -19.97 24.43
N ARG A 420 -5.40 -20.18 24.77
CA ARG A 420 -5.01 -20.91 25.99
C ARG A 420 -5.58 -20.25 27.24
N ILE A 421 -5.94 -21.10 28.19
CA ILE A 421 -6.34 -20.70 29.53
C ILE A 421 -5.07 -20.79 30.38
N ASP A 422 -4.41 -19.66 30.58
CA ASP A 422 -3.25 -19.59 31.49
C ASP A 422 -3.71 -19.72 32.95
#